data_AF-A0A0B1ZHA6-F1
#
_entry.id   AF-A0A0B1ZHA6-F1
#
_cell.length_a   1.000
_cell.length_b   1.000
_cell.length_c   1.000
_cell.angle_alpha   90.00
_cell.angle_beta   90.00
_cell.angle_gamma   90.00
#
_symmetry.space_group_name_H-M   'P 1'
#
loop_
_entity.id
_entity.type
_entity.pdbx_description
1 polymer ?
#
loop_
_entity_poly.entity_id
_entity_poly.type
_entity_poly.pdbx_seq_one_letter_code
_entity_poly.pdbx_strand_id
1 'polypeptide(L)'
;VPAVTIDRQCGSSQQSVQFAAQAVMSGTQDLVIAAGTESMTRVPMFSNRALHDKAGIGEGPFPHSVLTRYGVDDFSQFAGAEMIAAKYGYTREDLDAYALESHRKTAKAIDAGAFKEEIVPVRTDDGLFKVDEGVR
;
A
#
# COMPACT_ATOMS: atom_id res chain seq x y z
N VAL A 1 -4.42 16.11 -21.43
CA VAL A 1 -3.58 16.17 -20.22
C VAL A 1 -2.69 14.93 -20.21
N PRO A 2 -1.35 15.05 -20.27
CA PRO A 2 -0.45 13.91 -20.19
C PRO A 2 -0.51 13.24 -18.80
N ALA A 3 -0.19 11.96 -18.72
CA ALA A 3 -0.16 11.20 -17.48
C ALA A 3 0.98 10.17 -17.48
N VAL A 4 1.45 9.81 -16.29
CA VAL A 4 2.44 8.75 -16.07
C VAL A 4 1.98 7.89 -14.90
N THR A 5 2.25 6.59 -14.98
CA THR A 5 2.02 5.65 -13.86
C THR A 5 3.34 5.41 -13.14
N ILE A 6 3.29 5.36 -11.81
CA ILE A 6 4.46 5.17 -10.95
C ILE A 6 4.20 3.93 -10.11
N ASP A 7 5.15 3.00 -10.11
CA ASP A 7 5.22 1.91 -9.16
C ASP A 7 6.42 2.14 -8.22
N ARG A 8 6.11 2.44 -6.96
CA ARG A 8 7.04 2.50 -5.84
C ARG A 8 6.49 1.70 -4.66
N GLN A 9 5.88 0.54 -4.94
CA GLN A 9 5.27 -0.32 -3.93
C GLN A 9 4.28 0.46 -3.05
N CYS A 10 4.25 0.20 -1.74
CA CYS A 10 3.36 0.89 -0.77
C CYS A 10 3.54 2.42 -0.75
N GLY A 11 4.64 2.96 -1.30
CA GLY A 11 4.92 4.39 -1.37
C GLY A 11 4.44 5.08 -2.66
N SER A 12 3.73 4.39 -3.56
CA SER A 12 3.37 4.90 -4.89
C SER A 12 2.51 6.16 -4.85
N SER A 13 1.45 6.19 -4.04
CA SER A 13 0.58 7.37 -3.89
C SER A 13 1.33 8.57 -3.31
N GLN A 14 2.24 8.34 -2.37
CA GLN A 14 3.08 9.42 -1.83
C GLN A 14 4.07 9.94 -2.88
N GLN A 15 4.64 9.04 -3.70
CA GLN A 15 5.54 9.41 -4.78
C GLN A 15 4.83 10.25 -5.86
N SER A 16 3.56 9.96 -6.16
CA SER A 16 2.80 10.76 -7.14
C SER A 16 2.57 12.20 -6.64
N VAL A 17 2.30 12.38 -5.35
CA VAL A 17 2.24 13.71 -4.72
C VAL A 17 3.60 14.42 -4.77
N GLN A 18 4.71 13.71 -4.52
CA GLN A 18 6.05 14.30 -4.62
C GLN A 18 6.36 14.78 -6.05
N PHE A 19 6.00 14.00 -7.07
CA PHE A 19 6.18 14.41 -8.47
C PHE A 19 5.32 15.63 -8.81
N ALA A 20 4.06 15.65 -8.38
CA ALA A 20 3.19 16.79 -8.56
C ALA A 20 3.75 18.07 -7.91
N ALA A 21 4.20 17.98 -6.66
CA ALA A 21 4.82 19.09 -5.95
C ALA A 21 6.06 19.60 -6.69
N GLN A 22 6.96 18.71 -7.14
CA GLN A 22 8.16 19.08 -7.89
C GLN A 22 7.83 19.79 -9.21
N ALA A 23 6.85 19.29 -9.97
CA ALA A 23 6.48 19.87 -11.26
C ALA A 23 5.85 21.27 -11.14
N VAL A 24 5.07 21.50 -10.07
CA VAL A 24 4.54 22.84 -9.75
C VAL A 24 5.67 23.77 -9.29
N MET A 25 6.51 23.30 -8.36
CA MET A 25 7.62 24.10 -7.84
C MET A 25 8.66 24.47 -8.91
N SER A 26 8.86 23.63 -9.93
CA SER A 26 9.78 23.91 -11.04
C SER A 26 9.22 24.89 -12.07
N GLY A 27 7.93 25.26 -11.97
CA GLY A 27 7.25 26.06 -12.99
C GLY A 27 7.03 25.31 -14.31
N THR A 28 7.22 23.99 -14.34
CA THR A 28 6.99 23.17 -15.53
C THR A 28 5.50 22.90 -15.75
N GLN A 29 4.71 22.85 -14.66
CA GLN A 29 3.28 22.63 -14.72
C GLN A 29 2.57 23.54 -13.69
N ASP A 30 1.53 24.27 -14.11
CA ASP A 30 0.76 25.10 -13.17
C ASP A 30 -0.21 24.29 -12.30
N LEU A 31 -0.64 23.12 -12.80
CA LEU A 31 -1.59 22.24 -12.13
C LEU A 31 -1.28 20.78 -12.45
N VAL A 32 -1.26 19.94 -11.41
CA VAL A 32 -1.05 18.49 -11.51
C VAL A 32 -2.05 17.77 -10.62
N ILE A 33 -2.63 16.69 -11.14
CA ILE A 33 -3.47 15.78 -10.35
C ILE A 33 -2.61 14.58 -9.94
N ALA A 34 -2.43 14.39 -8.64
CA ALA A 34 -1.80 13.21 -8.08
C ALA A 34 -2.89 12.26 -7.53
N ALA A 35 -2.76 10.98 -7.84
CA ALA A 35 -3.66 9.94 -7.35
C ALA A 35 -2.89 8.62 -7.17
N GLY A 36 -3.53 7.68 -6.49
CA GLY A 36 -3.12 6.29 -6.41
C GLY A 36 -4.35 5.39 -6.42
N THR A 37 -4.22 4.22 -7.01
CA THR A 37 -5.30 3.24 -7.09
C THR A 37 -4.70 1.85 -6.98
N GLU A 38 -5.42 0.95 -6.32
CA GLU A 38 -5.05 -0.45 -6.15
C GLU A 38 -6.33 -1.29 -6.25
N SER A 39 -6.23 -2.49 -6.84
CA SER A 39 -7.35 -3.40 -6.97
C SER A 39 -6.88 -4.84 -6.83
N MET A 40 -6.60 -5.23 -5.59
CA MET A 40 -6.08 -6.57 -5.27
C MET A 40 -7.03 -7.70 -5.67
N THR A 41 -8.35 -7.44 -5.75
CA THR A 41 -9.33 -8.43 -6.23
C THR A 41 -9.20 -8.72 -7.73
N ARG A 42 -8.82 -7.71 -8.53
CA ARG A 42 -8.66 -7.85 -9.98
C ARG A 42 -7.23 -8.20 -10.39
N VAL A 43 -6.26 -7.60 -9.71
CA VAL A 43 -4.83 -7.83 -9.91
C VAL A 43 -4.23 -8.19 -8.55
N PRO A 44 -4.19 -9.49 -8.18
CA PRO A 44 -3.64 -9.92 -6.91
C PRO A 44 -2.21 -9.43 -6.70
N MET A 45 -1.84 -9.21 -5.44
CA MET A 45 -0.47 -8.87 -5.08
C MET A 45 0.52 -9.90 -5.66
N PHE A 46 1.68 -9.42 -6.10
CA PHE A 46 2.69 -10.21 -6.80
C PHE A 46 2.34 -10.68 -8.22
N SER A 47 1.21 -10.24 -8.82
CA SER A 47 0.87 -10.58 -10.21
C SER A 47 2.00 -10.26 -11.20
N ASN A 48 2.68 -9.13 -11.03
CA ASN A 48 3.81 -8.74 -11.88
C ASN A 48 4.91 -9.82 -11.85
N ARG A 49 5.37 -10.20 -10.65
CA ARG A 49 6.38 -11.27 -10.48
C ARG A 49 5.89 -12.61 -11.04
N ALA A 50 4.71 -13.07 -10.63
CA ALA A 50 4.19 -14.38 -10.99
C ALA A 50 4.01 -14.56 -12.52
N LEU A 51 3.59 -13.50 -13.23
CA LEU A 51 3.43 -13.55 -14.68
C LEU A 51 4.77 -13.58 -15.42
N HIS A 52 5.77 -12.82 -14.95
CA HIS A 52 7.12 -12.85 -15.53
C HIS A 52 7.78 -14.20 -15.30
N ASP A 53 7.68 -14.75 -14.08
CA ASP A 53 8.19 -16.07 -13.73
C ASP A 53 7.56 -17.15 -14.64
N LYS A 54 6.24 -17.12 -14.82
CA LYS A 54 5.52 -18.05 -15.70
C LYS A 54 5.92 -17.91 -17.18
N ALA A 55 6.26 -16.70 -17.61
CA ALA A 55 6.70 -16.43 -18.97
C ALA A 55 8.22 -16.71 -19.18
N GLY A 56 8.96 -17.04 -18.11
CA GLY A 56 10.41 -17.20 -18.16
C GLY A 56 11.15 -15.88 -18.46
N ILE A 57 10.58 -14.73 -18.07
CA ILE A 57 11.13 -13.40 -18.35
C ILE A 57 11.90 -12.91 -17.12
N GLY A 58 13.22 -12.73 -17.29
CA GLY A 58 14.10 -12.23 -16.23
C GLY A 58 14.36 -13.24 -15.11
N GLU A 59 15.11 -12.81 -14.09
CA GLU A 59 15.48 -13.64 -12.92
C GLU A 59 14.67 -13.26 -11.67
N GLY A 60 13.56 -12.53 -11.86
CA GLY A 60 12.78 -11.93 -10.78
C GLY A 60 13.38 -10.64 -10.23
N PRO A 61 12.70 -10.00 -9.25
CA PRO A 61 13.10 -8.71 -8.70
C PRO A 61 14.30 -8.80 -7.73
N PHE A 62 14.71 -10.01 -7.33
CA PHE A 62 15.71 -10.25 -6.30
C PHE A 62 16.87 -11.10 -6.86
N PRO A 63 18.00 -10.47 -7.24
CA PRO A 63 19.16 -11.20 -7.71
C PRO A 63 19.70 -12.18 -6.67
N HIS A 64 20.23 -13.32 -7.11
CA HIS A 64 20.75 -14.37 -6.21
C HIS A 64 21.84 -13.86 -5.25
N SER A 65 22.63 -12.87 -5.67
CA SER A 65 23.65 -12.22 -4.84
C SER A 65 23.04 -11.47 -3.65
N VAL A 66 21.86 -10.88 -3.81
CA VAL A 66 21.13 -10.19 -2.73
C VAL A 66 20.56 -11.21 -1.76
N LEU A 67 19.92 -12.27 -2.27
CA LEU A 67 19.37 -13.36 -1.46
C LEU A 67 20.47 -14.02 -0.61
N THR A 68 21.60 -14.36 -1.22
CA THR A 68 22.78 -14.91 -0.53
C THR A 68 23.33 -13.97 0.53
N ARG A 69 23.43 -12.66 0.23
CA ARG A 69 23.93 -11.66 1.18
C ARG A 69 23.08 -11.61 2.45
N TYR A 70 21.76 -11.74 2.32
CA TYR A 70 20.84 -11.66 3.45
C TYR A 70 20.47 -13.03 4.03
N GLY A 71 20.92 -14.14 3.42
CA GLY A 71 20.65 -15.50 3.89
C GLY A 71 19.17 -15.86 3.83
N VAL A 72 18.44 -15.37 2.82
CA VAL A 72 17.00 -15.60 2.63
C VAL A 72 16.74 -16.13 1.23
N ASP A 73 15.72 -16.99 1.10
CA ASP A 73 15.27 -17.49 -0.20
C ASP A 73 14.34 -16.50 -0.93
N ASP A 74 13.68 -15.62 -0.16
CA ASP A 74 12.81 -14.56 -0.68
C ASP A 74 12.62 -13.44 0.35
N PHE A 75 12.11 -12.28 -0.09
CA PHE A 75 11.69 -11.20 0.78
C PHE A 75 10.17 -11.23 1.00
N SER A 76 9.77 -11.54 2.23
CA SER A 76 8.37 -11.50 2.67
C SER A 76 8.14 -10.33 3.61
N GLN A 77 7.11 -9.52 3.34
CA GLN A 77 6.69 -8.45 4.24
C GLN A 77 6.30 -8.99 5.64
N PHE A 78 5.77 -10.21 5.69
CA PHE A 78 5.38 -10.85 6.95
C PHE A 78 6.60 -11.32 7.73
N ALA A 79 7.55 -11.97 7.07
CA ALA A 79 8.82 -12.36 7.71
C ALA A 79 9.59 -11.12 8.19
N GLY A 80 9.60 -10.04 7.40
CA GLY A 80 10.17 -8.76 7.80
C GLY A 80 9.51 -8.17 9.05
N ALA A 81 8.18 -8.20 9.14
CA ALA A 81 7.46 -7.75 10.33
C ALA A 81 7.79 -8.59 11.57
N GLU A 82 7.84 -9.92 11.44
CA GLU A 82 8.24 -10.83 12.53
C GLU A 82 9.68 -10.57 12.99
N MET A 83 10.61 -10.34 12.06
CA MET A 83 12.00 -10.00 12.39
C MET A 83 12.10 -8.67 13.14
N ILE A 84 11.27 -7.69 12.80
CA ILE A 84 11.20 -6.40 13.52
C ILE A 84 10.66 -6.64 14.94
N ALA A 85 9.57 -7.41 15.08
CA ALA A 85 8.98 -7.74 16.37
C ALA A 85 10.00 -8.42 17.29
N ALA A 86 10.69 -9.45 16.80
CA ALA A 86 11.74 -10.15 17.54
C ALA A 86 12.92 -9.24 17.90
N LYS A 87 13.39 -8.41 16.95
CA LYS A 87 14.54 -7.52 17.14
C LYS A 87 14.30 -6.48 18.25
N TYR A 88 13.09 -5.93 18.33
CA TYR A 88 12.75 -4.88 19.29
C TYR A 88 12.00 -5.41 20.52
N GLY A 89 11.76 -6.72 20.62
CA GLY A 89 11.13 -7.35 21.77
C GLY A 89 9.64 -7.04 21.91
N TYR A 90 8.93 -6.82 20.80
CA TYR A 90 7.47 -6.65 20.84
C TYR A 90 6.79 -7.98 21.09
N THR A 91 5.97 -8.03 22.14
CA THR A 91 5.20 -9.23 22.48
C THR A 91 3.95 -9.33 21.62
N ARG A 92 3.33 -10.52 21.60
CA ARG A 92 2.05 -10.71 20.93
C ARG A 92 0.98 -9.80 21.53
N GLU A 93 1.00 -9.66 22.84
CA GLU A 93 0.08 -8.83 23.61
C GLU A 93 0.21 -7.34 23.25
N ASP A 94 1.44 -6.84 23.04
CA ASP A 94 1.67 -5.46 22.60
C ASP A 94 1.05 -5.19 21.21
N LEU A 95 1.29 -6.12 20.27
CA LEU A 95 0.82 -6.01 18.90
C LEU A 95 -0.70 -6.13 18.82
N ASP A 96 -1.30 -7.06 19.56
CA ASP A 96 -2.75 -7.22 19.63
C ASP A 96 -3.42 -6.01 20.31
N ALA A 97 -2.82 -5.47 21.37
CA ALA A 97 -3.33 -4.26 22.03
C ALA A 97 -3.30 -3.06 21.08
N TYR A 98 -2.22 -2.89 20.31
CA TYR A 98 -2.13 -1.83 19.30
C TYR A 98 -3.16 -2.01 18.18
N ALA A 99 -3.31 -3.23 17.65
CA ALA A 99 -4.29 -3.53 16.61
C ALA A 99 -5.71 -3.21 17.10
N LEU A 100 -6.09 -3.70 18.29
CA LEU A 100 -7.39 -3.44 18.89
C LEU A 100 -7.66 -1.94 19.05
N GLU A 101 -6.67 -1.19 19.52
CA GLU A 101 -6.82 0.26 19.68
C GLU A 101 -6.95 0.99 18.33
N SER A 102 -6.24 0.53 17.30
CA SER A 102 -6.41 1.05 15.94
C SER A 102 -7.85 0.86 15.44
N HIS A 103 -8.40 -0.36 15.59
CA HIS A 103 -9.79 -0.64 15.21
C HIS A 103 -10.81 0.20 16.00
N ARG A 104 -10.60 0.37 17.32
CA ARG A 104 -11.46 1.23 18.16
C ARG A 104 -11.43 2.69 17.73
N LYS A 105 -10.25 3.22 17.39
CA LYS A 105 -10.11 4.59 16.88
C LYS A 105 -10.86 4.76 15.57
N THR A 106 -10.72 3.83 14.63
CA THR A 106 -11.42 3.88 13.34
C THR A 106 -12.95 3.79 13.54
N ALA A 107 -13.43 2.88 14.38
CA ALA A 107 -14.85 2.77 14.70
C ALA A 107 -15.41 4.10 15.24
N LYS A 108 -14.72 4.69 16.24
CA LYS A 108 -15.10 5.99 16.80
C LYS A 108 -15.09 7.12 15.76
N ALA A 109 -14.10 7.13 14.86
CA ALA A 109 -13.99 8.13 13.80
C ALA A 109 -15.15 8.02 12.78
N ILE A 110 -15.53 6.78 12.42
CA ILE A 110 -16.70 6.51 11.57
C ILE A 110 -17.98 7.01 12.24
N ASP A 111 -18.21 6.64 13.51
CA ASP A 111 -19.40 7.06 14.27
C ASP A 111 -19.49 8.58 14.41
N ALA A 112 -18.35 9.25 14.61
CA ALA A 112 -18.25 10.70 14.66
C ALA A 112 -18.40 11.37 13.28
N GLY A 113 -18.36 10.60 12.19
CA GLY A 113 -18.43 11.11 10.82
C GLY A 113 -17.16 11.81 10.34
N ALA A 114 -16.00 11.49 10.91
CA ALA A 114 -14.72 12.14 10.60
C ALA A 114 -14.32 12.02 9.12
N PHE A 115 -14.69 10.92 8.47
CA PHE A 115 -14.32 10.64 7.09
C PHE A 115 -15.33 11.12 6.03
N LYS A 116 -16.37 11.86 6.42
CA LYS A 116 -17.41 12.31 5.48
C LYS A 116 -16.90 13.26 4.41
N GLU A 117 -15.84 14.01 4.70
CA GLU A 117 -15.25 14.98 3.77
C GLU A 117 -14.22 14.34 2.81
N GLU A 118 -13.61 13.22 3.20
CA GLU A 118 -12.56 12.56 2.41
C GLU A 118 -13.06 11.36 1.59
N ILE A 119 -14.10 10.66 2.05
CA ILE A 119 -14.69 9.52 1.32
C ILE A 119 -15.73 10.02 0.33
N VAL A 120 -15.46 9.85 -0.96
CA VAL A 120 -16.43 10.04 -2.04
C VAL A 120 -17.22 8.73 -2.25
N PRO A 121 -18.56 8.71 -2.07
CA PRO A 121 -19.34 7.49 -2.24
C PRO A 121 -19.26 6.91 -3.66
N VAL A 122 -19.16 5.59 -3.76
CA VAL A 122 -19.10 4.85 -5.04
C VAL A 122 -20.29 3.90 -5.13
N ARG A 123 -20.97 3.89 -6.28
CA ARG A 123 -22.06 2.93 -6.54
C ARG A 123 -21.47 1.62 -7.04
N THR A 124 -21.79 0.53 -6.34
CA THR A 124 -21.43 -0.85 -6.67
C THR A 124 -22.70 -1.66 -6.94
N ASP A 125 -22.53 -2.92 -7.34
CA ASP A 125 -23.65 -3.85 -7.52
C ASP A 125 -24.37 -4.15 -6.19
N ASP A 126 -23.67 -4.05 -5.06
CA ASP A 126 -24.20 -4.27 -3.71
C ASP A 126 -24.78 -2.98 -3.07
N GLY A 127 -24.75 -1.85 -3.79
CA GLY A 127 -25.33 -0.59 -3.34
C GLY A 127 -24.32 0.55 -3.27
N LEU A 128 -24.53 1.49 -2.35
CA LEU A 128 -23.66 2.66 -2.20
C LEU A 128 -22.55 2.39 -1.19
N PHE A 129 -21.33 2.16 -1.67
CA PHE A 129 -20.14 2.08 -0.84
C PHE A 129 -19.74 3.49 -0.37
N LYS A 130 -19.73 3.70 0.96
CA LYS A 130 -19.45 5.00 1.57
C LYS A 130 -18.80 4.92 2.96
N VAL A 131 -18.48 3.72 3.43
CA VAL A 131 -17.87 3.46 4.74
C VAL A 131 -16.86 2.35 4.55
N ASP A 132 -15.67 2.50 5.14
CA ASP A 132 -14.63 1.47 5.08
C ASP A 132 -15.07 0.16 5.75
N GLU A 133 -14.73 -0.96 5.12
CA GLU A 133 -15.13 -2.31 5.56
C GLU A 133 -14.18 -2.93 6.60
N GLY A 134 -13.04 -2.29 6.87
CA GLY A 134 -11.94 -2.88 7.64
C GLY A 134 -12.16 -2.95 9.15
N VAL A 135 -13.19 -2.31 9.70
CA VAL A 135 -13.44 -2.27 11.15
C VAL A 135 -14.11 -3.56 11.63
N ARG A 136 -13.42 -4.35 12.46
CA ARG A 136 -13.86 -5.64 13.00
C ARG A 136 -13.12 -6.00 14.28
#